data_AF-A0A3D1Q7V6-F1
#
_entry.id   AF-A0A3D1Q7V6-F1
#
_cell.length_a   1.000
_cell.length_b   1.000
_cell.length_c   1.000
_cell.angle_alpha   90.00
_cell.angle_beta   90.00
_cell.angle_gamma   90.00
#
_symmetry.space_group_name_H-M   'P 1'
#
loop_
_entity.id
_entity.type
_entity.pdbx_description
1 polymer ?
#
loop_
_entity_poly.entity_id
_entity_poly.type
_entity_poly.pdbx_seq_one_letter_code
_entity_poly.pdbx_strand_id
1 'polypeptide(L)'
;MRRIRSLYCDLIIIDKGLDGGKGSKLAEIVTQDQLAAVILLVDNDISHLDRKGHYLIKPVSSEKIIPAVESALWYWKRESELRARIRKLEEKLETRIVIDKVKGLLMDVNGWSESEAHHFIQKEAMNHSLSLRQAALLIAERLADAKRKS
;
A
#
# COMPACT_ATOMS: atom_id res chain seq x y z
N MET A 1 11.95 -10.50 14.47
CA MET A 1 11.90 -9.53 13.33
C MET A 1 12.86 -9.88 12.20
N ARG A 2 14.19 -9.92 12.40
CA ARG A 2 15.18 -10.13 11.31
C ARG A 2 14.96 -11.41 10.47
N ARG A 3 14.55 -12.52 11.09
CA ARG A 3 14.29 -13.79 10.38
C ARG A 3 13.00 -13.81 9.55
N ILE A 4 11.95 -13.13 9.98
CA ILE A 4 10.67 -13.06 9.25
C ILE A 4 10.85 -12.28 7.95
N ARG A 5 11.56 -11.16 8.02
CA ARG A 5 11.87 -10.33 6.84
C ARG A 5 12.87 -10.99 5.87
N SER A 6 13.61 -12.00 6.31
CA SER A 6 14.62 -12.69 5.48
C SER A 6 14.12 -14.00 4.84
N LEU A 7 12.95 -14.51 5.23
CA LEU A 7 12.49 -15.85 4.82
C LEU A 7 11.29 -15.86 3.87
N TYR A 8 10.78 -14.70 3.42
CA TYR A 8 9.57 -14.62 2.58
C TYR A 8 8.45 -15.55 3.08
N CYS A 9 8.02 -15.34 4.34
CA CYS A 9 6.95 -16.15 4.91
C CYS A 9 5.59 -15.66 4.41
N ASP A 10 4.82 -16.52 3.76
CA ASP A 10 3.43 -16.23 3.37
C ASP A 10 2.44 -16.34 4.54
N LEU A 11 2.81 -17.13 5.57
CA LEU A 11 2.01 -17.36 6.77
C LEU A 11 2.91 -17.45 8.00
N ILE A 12 2.44 -16.90 9.12
CA ILE A 12 3.06 -17.03 10.45
C ILE A 12 2.01 -17.53 11.44
N ILE A 13 2.36 -18.59 12.16
CA ILE A 13 1.59 -19.08 13.31
C ILE A 13 2.31 -18.59 14.57
N ILE A 14 1.60 -17.86 15.43
CA ILE A 14 2.17 -17.22 16.63
C ILE A 14 1.41 -17.71 17.85
N ASP A 15 2.11 -18.12 18.91
CA ASP A 15 1.46 -18.38 20.19
C ASP A 15 1.21 -17.07 20.94
N LYS A 16 -0.03 -16.82 21.39
CA LYS A 16 -0.38 -15.64 22.19
C LYS A 16 0.51 -15.51 23.43
N GLY A 17 0.86 -16.63 24.08
CA GLY A 17 1.68 -16.68 25.28
C GLY A 17 3.18 -16.52 25.05
N LEU A 18 3.64 -16.45 23.79
CA LEU A 18 5.07 -16.36 23.45
C LEU A 18 5.74 -15.18 24.16
N ASP A 19 6.93 -15.42 24.72
CA ASP A 19 7.75 -14.43 25.44
C ASP A 19 6.99 -13.66 26.55
N GLY A 20 6.10 -14.35 27.26
CA GLY A 20 5.32 -13.77 28.37
C GLY A 20 4.15 -12.90 27.88
N GLY A 21 3.46 -13.31 26.82
CA GLY A 21 2.29 -12.60 26.28
C GLY A 21 2.61 -11.57 25.19
N LYS A 22 3.86 -11.52 24.71
CA LYS A 22 4.28 -10.61 23.62
C LYS A 22 3.88 -11.12 22.24
N GLY A 23 3.42 -12.37 22.12
CA GLY A 23 2.97 -12.95 20.86
C GLY A 23 1.82 -12.20 20.19
N SER A 24 0.87 -11.67 20.97
CA SER A 24 -0.22 -10.85 20.44
C SER A 24 0.29 -9.57 19.77
N LYS A 25 1.22 -8.87 20.42
CA LYS A 25 1.85 -7.66 19.88
C LYS A 25 2.67 -7.96 18.62
N LEU A 26 3.33 -9.12 18.56
CA LEU A 26 4.03 -9.54 17.35
C LEU A 26 3.05 -9.79 16.19
N ALA A 27 1.93 -10.45 16.46
CA ALA A 27 0.86 -10.67 15.49
C ALA A 27 0.29 -9.36 14.94
N GLU A 28 0.05 -8.39 15.83
CA GLU A 28 -0.40 -7.04 15.47
C GLU A 28 0.60 -6.35 14.54
N ILE A 29 1.88 -6.33 14.91
CA ILE A 29 2.95 -5.71 14.10
C ILE A 29 3.03 -6.39 12.73
N VAL A 30 3.02 -7.71 12.65
CA VAL A 30 3.10 -8.44 11.36
C VAL A 30 1.90 -8.11 10.46
N THR A 31 0.72 -7.96 11.05
CA THR A 31 -0.52 -7.63 10.33
C THR A 31 -0.52 -6.17 9.86
N GLN A 32 -0.11 -5.23 10.72
CA GLN A 32 -0.01 -3.80 10.40
C GLN A 32 1.07 -3.52 9.36
N ASP A 33 2.25 -4.12 9.50
CA ASP A 33 3.36 -4.01 8.55
C ASP A 33 3.11 -4.79 7.26
N GLN A 34 2.00 -5.53 7.16
CA GLN A 34 1.61 -6.30 5.97
C GLN A 34 2.69 -7.29 5.53
N LEU A 35 3.26 -8.04 6.47
CA LEU A 35 4.38 -8.94 6.18
C LEU A 35 3.93 -10.34 5.75
N ALA A 36 2.83 -10.86 6.31
CA ALA A 36 2.36 -12.22 6.08
C ALA A 36 0.93 -12.41 6.59
N ALA A 37 0.27 -13.51 6.20
CA ALA A 37 -0.91 -14.01 6.88
C ALA A 37 -0.56 -14.40 8.34
N VAL A 38 -1.46 -14.17 9.30
CA VAL A 38 -1.22 -14.49 10.71
C VAL A 38 -2.32 -15.38 11.27
N ILE A 39 -1.92 -16.46 11.93
CA ILE A 39 -2.79 -17.29 12.78
C ILE A 39 -2.28 -17.22 14.22
N LEU A 40 -3.12 -16.73 15.13
CA LEU A 40 -2.80 -16.66 16.55
C LEU A 40 -3.29 -17.90 17.29
N LEU A 41 -2.39 -18.64 17.92
CA LEU A 41 -2.74 -19.72 18.84
C LEU A 41 -3.13 -19.12 20.18
N VAL A 42 -4.31 -19.48 20.66
CA VAL A 42 -4.87 -18.98 21.91
C VAL A 42 -5.29 -20.15 22.79
N ASP A 43 -5.22 -19.96 24.10
CA ASP A 43 -5.83 -20.89 25.05
C ASP A 43 -7.36 -20.66 25.07
N ASN A 44 -8.11 -21.43 25.87
CA ASN A 44 -9.59 -21.34 25.91
C ASN A 44 -10.15 -19.96 26.30
N ASP A 45 -9.30 -19.05 26.78
CA ASP A 45 -9.69 -17.67 27.09
C ASP A 45 -9.52 -16.72 25.89
N ILE A 46 -10.64 -16.48 25.21
CA ILE A 46 -10.76 -15.57 24.06
C ILE A 46 -11.29 -14.18 24.43
N SER A 47 -11.52 -13.89 25.72
CA SER A 47 -12.16 -12.65 26.18
C SER A 47 -11.40 -11.37 25.79
N HIS A 48 -10.08 -11.47 25.60
CA HIS A 48 -9.19 -10.38 25.21
C HIS A 48 -8.69 -10.46 23.76
N LEU A 49 -9.33 -11.28 22.93
CA LEU A 49 -8.96 -11.39 21.53
C LEU A 49 -9.70 -10.31 20.73
N ASP A 50 -8.95 -9.36 20.16
CA ASP A 50 -9.53 -8.50 19.13
C ASP A 50 -9.97 -9.42 17.97
N ARG A 51 -11.25 -9.38 17.59
CA ARG A 51 -11.85 -10.30 16.60
C ARG A 51 -11.30 -10.09 15.17
N LYS A 52 -10.29 -9.25 15.02
CA LYS A 52 -9.63 -8.90 13.79
C LYS A 52 -8.43 -9.82 13.57
N GLY A 53 -8.70 -11.04 13.09
CA GLY A 53 -7.65 -11.98 12.70
C GLY A 53 -8.06 -13.44 12.78
N HIS A 54 -7.23 -14.31 12.20
CA HIS A 54 -7.41 -15.75 12.30
C HIS A 54 -6.79 -16.27 13.59
N TYR A 55 -7.49 -17.13 14.30
CA TYR A 55 -7.00 -17.75 15.54
C TYR A 55 -7.37 -19.23 15.62
N LEU A 56 -6.57 -19.96 16.40
CA LEU A 56 -6.81 -21.37 16.71
C LEU A 56 -6.76 -21.57 18.22
N ILE A 57 -7.81 -22.18 18.77
CA ILE A 57 -7.89 -22.51 20.19
C ILE A 57 -7.16 -23.85 20.44
N LYS A 58 -6.28 -23.88 21.44
CA LYS A 58 -5.57 -25.09 21.86
C LYS A 58 -6.50 -26.07 22.61
N PRO A 59 -6.29 -27.40 22.49
CA PRO A 59 -5.24 -28.06 21.72
C PRO A 59 -5.54 -28.06 20.21
N VAL A 60 -4.48 -27.87 19.44
CA VAL A 60 -4.57 -27.76 17.98
C VAL A 60 -4.39 -29.15 17.36
N SER A 61 -5.36 -29.58 16.56
CA SER A 61 -5.28 -30.80 15.74
C SER A 61 -5.02 -30.47 14.27
N SER A 62 -4.47 -31.43 13.52
CA SER A 62 -4.26 -31.31 12.07
C SER A 62 -5.55 -30.94 11.32
N GLU A 63 -6.67 -31.53 11.73
CA GLU A 63 -8.03 -31.24 11.19
C GLU A 63 -8.46 -29.78 11.36
N LYS A 64 -7.95 -29.09 12.40
CA LYS A 64 -8.24 -27.66 12.64
C LYS A 64 -7.23 -26.74 11.94
N ILE A 65 -5.97 -27.17 11.81
CA ILE A 65 -4.90 -26.35 11.22
C ILE A 65 -5.12 -26.14 9.74
N ILE A 66 -5.34 -27.22 8.98
CA ILE A 66 -5.43 -27.16 7.52
C ILE A 66 -6.46 -26.12 7.04
N PRO A 67 -7.75 -26.18 7.46
CA PRO A 67 -8.74 -25.20 7.01
C PRO A 67 -8.45 -23.77 7.51
N ALA A 68 -7.84 -23.62 8.69
CA ALA A 68 -7.46 -22.30 9.20
C ALA A 68 -6.33 -21.67 8.37
N VAL A 69 -5.34 -22.48 7.98
CA VAL A 69 -4.23 -22.08 7.09
C VAL A 69 -4.75 -21.66 5.72
N GLU A 70 -5.57 -22.49 5.09
CA GLU A 70 -6.14 -22.21 3.77
C GLU A 70 -6.97 -20.91 3.79
N SER A 71 -7.82 -20.76 4.81
CA SER A 71 -8.61 -19.55 5.01
C SER A 71 -7.71 -18.32 5.18
N ALA A 72 -6.74 -18.38 6.10
CA ALA A 72 -5.85 -17.24 6.37
C ALA A 72 -5.07 -16.80 5.13
N LEU A 73 -4.54 -17.75 4.36
CA LEU A 73 -3.83 -17.47 3.10
C LEU A 73 -4.76 -16.86 2.05
N TRP A 74 -5.98 -17.38 1.90
CA TRP A 74 -6.94 -16.83 0.96
C TRP A 74 -7.35 -15.40 1.32
N TYR A 75 -7.63 -15.14 2.60
CA TYR A 75 -7.93 -13.80 3.10
C TYR A 75 -6.76 -12.85 2.87
N TRP A 76 -5.54 -13.27 3.21
CA TRP A 76 -4.33 -12.50 2.98
C TRP A 76 -4.13 -12.11 1.52
N LYS A 77 -4.29 -13.08 0.59
CA LYS A 77 -4.18 -12.83 -0.84
C LYS A 77 -5.23 -11.83 -1.31
N ARG A 78 -6.49 -12.07 -0.95
CA ARG A 78 -7.61 -11.19 -1.33
C ARG A 78 -7.42 -9.77 -0.80
N GLU A 79 -7.01 -9.64 0.44
CA GLU A 79 -6.77 -8.34 1.07
C GLU A 79 -5.59 -7.61 0.42
N SER A 80 -4.51 -8.33 0.11
CA SER A 80 -3.34 -7.80 -0.59
C SER A 80 -3.68 -7.30 -2.00
N GLU A 81 -4.51 -8.05 -2.74
CA GLU A 81 -5.00 -7.64 -4.07
C GLU A 81 -5.87 -6.38 -3.99
N LEU A 82 -6.80 -6.31 -3.03
CA LEU A 82 -7.64 -5.13 -2.81
C LEU A 82 -6.78 -3.91 -2.47
N ARG A 83 -5.81 -4.06 -1.57
CA ARG A 83 -4.88 -2.98 -1.21
C ARG A 83 -4.04 -2.53 -2.39
N ALA A 84 -3.56 -3.46 -3.23
CA ALA A 84 -2.84 -3.10 -4.45
C ALA A 84 -3.70 -2.30 -5.43
N ARG A 85 -5.00 -2.62 -5.54
CA ARG A 85 -5.95 -1.84 -6.33
C ARG A 85 -6.16 -0.44 -5.76
N ILE A 86 -6.30 -0.31 -4.44
CA ILE A 86 -6.43 0.99 -3.76
C ILE A 86 -5.19 1.85 -4.03
N ARG A 87 -3.98 1.33 -3.78
CA ARG A 87 -2.73 2.06 -4.05
C ARG A 87 -2.63 2.54 -5.50
N LYS A 88 -2.98 1.68 -6.46
CA LYS A 88 -2.98 2.04 -7.89
C LYS A 88 -3.99 3.15 -8.21
N LEU A 89 -5.13 3.18 -7.53
CA LEU A 89 -6.12 4.25 -7.69
C LEU A 89 -5.65 5.56 -7.06
N GLU A 90 -5.03 5.49 -5.88
CA GLU A 90 -4.43 6.64 -5.20
C GLU A 90 -3.32 7.26 -6.06
N GLU A 91 -2.39 6.46 -6.58
CA GLU A 91 -1.32 6.91 -7.49
C GLU A 91 -1.88 7.60 -8.75
N LYS A 92 -2.96 7.06 -9.33
CA LYS A 92 -3.64 7.68 -10.47
C LYS A 92 -4.27 9.02 -10.10
N LEU A 93 -4.88 9.11 -8.93
CA LEU A 93 -5.50 10.34 -8.45
C LEU A 93 -4.44 11.41 -8.19
N GLU A 94 -3.35 11.07 -7.51
CA GLU A 94 -2.22 11.96 -7.27
C GLU A 94 -1.61 12.45 -8.60
N THR A 95 -1.45 11.56 -9.57
CA THR A 95 -1.01 11.90 -10.92
C THR A 95 -1.93 12.95 -11.55
N ARG A 96 -3.24 12.76 -11.45
CA ARG A 96 -4.22 13.71 -11.99
C ARG A 96 -4.14 15.07 -11.30
N ILE A 97 -4.03 15.10 -9.97
CA ILE A 97 -3.88 16.34 -9.19
C ILE A 97 -2.65 17.12 -9.67
N VAL A 98 -1.51 16.44 -9.89
CA VAL A 98 -0.29 17.09 -10.38
C VAL A 98 -0.51 17.68 -11.77
N ILE A 99 -1.07 16.90 -12.71
CA ILE A 99 -1.32 17.36 -14.09
C ILE A 99 -2.27 18.56 -14.10
N ASP A 100 -3.36 18.50 -13.34
CA ASP A 100 -4.36 19.59 -13.29
C ASP A 100 -3.76 20.87 -12.70
N LYS A 101 -2.90 20.77 -11.68
CA LYS A 101 -2.16 21.94 -11.15
C LYS A 101 -1.26 22.58 -12.20
N VAL A 102 -0.53 21.77 -12.97
CA VAL A 102 0.40 22.29 -13.98
C VAL A 102 -0.34 22.87 -15.17
N LYS A 103 -1.47 22.28 -15.58
CA LYS A 103 -2.37 22.90 -16.57
C LYS A 103 -2.80 24.29 -16.11
N GLY A 104 -3.25 24.44 -14.86
CA GLY A 104 -3.61 25.76 -14.30
C GLY A 104 -2.48 26.77 -14.41
N LEU A 105 -1.25 26.39 -14.03
CA LEU A 105 -0.08 27.27 -14.17
C LEU A 105 0.21 27.67 -15.63
N LEU A 106 0.09 26.74 -16.58
CA LEU A 106 0.29 27.03 -18.00
C LEU A 106 -0.81 27.95 -18.53
N MET A 107 -2.05 27.75 -18.10
CA MET A 107 -3.17 28.64 -18.44
C MET A 107 -2.90 30.06 -17.93
N ASP A 108 -2.46 30.21 -16.68
CA ASP A 108 -2.18 31.51 -16.07
C ASP A 108 -0.99 32.24 -16.73
N VAL A 109 0.09 31.52 -17.06
CA VAL A 109 1.32 32.11 -17.61
C VAL A 109 1.20 32.41 -19.10
N ASN A 110 0.55 31.52 -19.87
CA ASN A 110 0.53 31.60 -21.32
C ASN A 110 -0.83 32.05 -21.89
N GLY A 111 -1.86 32.21 -21.06
CA GLY A 111 -3.22 32.51 -21.50
C GLY A 111 -3.88 31.37 -22.28
N TRP A 112 -3.38 30.14 -22.11
CA TRP A 112 -3.86 28.96 -22.84
C TRP A 112 -5.21 28.46 -22.30
N SER A 113 -5.98 27.81 -23.17
CA SER A 113 -7.09 26.96 -22.77
C SER A 113 -6.60 25.67 -22.11
N GLU A 114 -7.49 24.99 -21.38
CA GLU A 114 -7.16 23.70 -20.75
C GLU A 114 -6.70 22.65 -21.77
N SER A 115 -7.31 22.64 -22.96
CA SER A 115 -6.97 21.71 -24.05
C SER A 115 -5.55 21.94 -24.56
N GLU A 116 -5.15 23.21 -24.77
CA GLU A 116 -3.81 23.58 -25.21
C GLU A 116 -2.75 23.23 -24.17
N ALA A 117 -3.02 23.54 -22.89
CA ALA A 117 -2.13 23.16 -21.78
C ALA A 117 -1.97 21.64 -21.67
N HIS A 118 -3.07 20.88 -21.81
CA HIS A 118 -3.01 19.42 -21.78
C HIS A 118 -2.20 18.86 -22.97
N HIS A 119 -2.42 19.38 -24.17
CA HIS A 119 -1.70 18.96 -25.37
C HIS A 119 -0.19 19.27 -25.25
N PHE A 120 0.17 20.41 -24.67
CA PHE A 120 1.56 20.76 -24.40
C PHE A 120 2.25 19.75 -23.47
N ILE A 121 1.59 19.38 -22.35
CA ILE A 121 2.12 18.36 -21.43
C ILE A 121 2.30 17.01 -22.14
N GLN A 122 1.35 16.60 -22.99
CA GLN A 122 1.47 15.37 -23.78
C GLN A 122 2.67 15.42 -24.74
N LYS A 123 2.86 16.56 -25.42
CA LYS A 123 3.98 16.76 -26.34
C LYS A 123 5.32 16.70 -25.63
N GLU A 124 5.44 17.35 -24.47
CA GLU A 124 6.65 17.27 -23.64
C GLU A 124 6.93 15.85 -23.14
N ALA A 125 5.88 15.11 -22.76
CA ALA A 125 6.01 13.71 -22.38
C ALA A 125 6.56 12.86 -23.53
N MET A 126 6.04 13.03 -24.76
CA MET A 126 6.52 12.33 -25.94
C MET A 126 7.96 12.71 -26.31
N ASN A 127 8.27 14.00 -26.35
CA ASN A 127 9.60 14.50 -26.72
C ASN A 127 10.71 13.99 -25.79
N HIS A 128 10.39 13.80 -24.51
CA HIS A 128 11.35 13.38 -23.49
C HIS A 128 11.19 11.91 -23.07
N SER A 129 10.30 11.14 -23.70
CA SER A 129 9.98 9.75 -23.31
C SER A 129 9.64 9.60 -21.82
N LEU A 130 8.88 10.56 -21.28
CA LEU A 130 8.48 10.63 -19.88
C LEU A 130 7.02 10.21 -19.70
N SER A 131 6.66 9.81 -18.48
CA SER A 131 5.24 9.76 -18.10
C SER A 131 4.64 11.17 -18.06
N LEU A 132 3.33 11.29 -18.26
CA LEU A 132 2.62 12.59 -18.16
C LEU A 132 2.87 13.30 -16.83
N ARG A 133 2.97 12.53 -15.72
CA ARG A 133 3.30 13.08 -14.40
C ARG A 133 4.69 13.70 -14.37
N GLN A 134 5.69 12.99 -14.88
CA GLN A 134 7.07 13.47 -14.94
C GLN A 134 7.21 14.70 -15.83
N ALA A 135 6.54 14.70 -16.99
CA ALA A 135 6.50 15.86 -17.88
C ALA A 135 5.87 17.08 -17.18
N ALA A 136 4.73 16.89 -16.49
CA ALA A 136 4.09 17.95 -15.73
C ALA A 136 5.02 18.53 -14.65
N LEU A 137 5.70 17.68 -13.86
CA LEU A 137 6.67 18.14 -12.84
C LEU A 137 7.84 18.91 -13.45
N LEU A 138 8.40 18.42 -14.56
CA LEU A 138 9.48 19.11 -15.28
C LEU A 138 9.05 20.50 -15.77
N ILE A 139 7.83 20.62 -16.30
CA ILE A 139 7.27 21.91 -16.72
C ILE A 139 7.10 22.83 -15.50
N ALA A 140 6.58 22.31 -14.38
CA ALA A 140 6.40 23.10 -13.16
C ALA A 140 7.74 23.65 -12.62
N GLU A 141 8.80 22.84 -12.62
CA GLU A 141 10.15 23.26 -12.23
C GLU A 141 10.69 24.36 -13.15
N ARG A 142 10.58 24.18 -14.47
CA ARG A 142 11.00 25.20 -15.45
C ARG A 142 10.27 26.54 -15.26
N LEU A 143 8.96 26.50 -15.01
CA LEU A 143 8.17 27.70 -14.76
C LEU A 143 8.55 28.39 -13.43
N ALA A 144 8.85 27.61 -12.38
CA ALA A 144 9.30 28.15 -11.11
C ALA A 144 10.66 28.84 -11.22
N ASP A 145 11.60 28.26 -11.98
CA ASP A 145 12.92 28.84 -12.21
C ASP A 145 12.87 30.12 -13.07
N ALA A 146 11.94 30.19 -14.02
CA ALA A 146 11.70 31.41 -14.80
C ALA A 146 11.21 32.57 -13.92
N LYS A 147 10.29 32.30 -12.96
CA LYS A 147 9.79 33.31 -12.01
C LYS A 147 10.85 33.81 -11.03
N ARG A 148 11.86 33.00 -10.69
CA ARG A 148 12.94 33.40 -9.76
C ARG A 148 14.00 34.31 -10.40
N LYS A 149 14.09 34.30 -11.73
CA LYS A 149 15.07 35.10 -12.50
C LYS A 149 14.49 36.40 -13.04
N SER A 150 13.19 36.63 -12.88
CA SER A 150 12.49 37.88 -13.19
C SER A 150 12.29 38.71 -11.94
#